data_AF-A0A196SFS9-F1
#
_entry.id   AF-A0A196SFS9-F1
#
_cell.length_a   1.000
_cell.length_b   1.000
_cell.length_c   1.000
_cell.angle_alpha   90.00
_cell.angle_beta   90.00
_cell.angle_gamma   90.00
#
_symmetry.space_group_name_H-M   'P 1'
#
loop_
_entity.id
_entity.type
_entity.pdbx_description
1 polymer ?
#
loop_
_entity_poly.entity_id
_entity_poly.type
_entity_poly.pdbx_seq_one_letter_code
_entity_poly.pdbx_strand_id
1 'polypeptide(L)'
;MNLPSVDGYSNLERLGEGAFGEVFKAVENKSHDYVALKRIKMVVSSSQLQSESALLKECNSKYIVRYYGIVSNRNENWIVMEYCHCGSLHAFIRSGNRLNESELREIASCCLFGLFYLHNCKIIHRDIKPDNLFLSESGVIKLGDFGLAVQLEHSCSKRDTQCGTSWYMAPEVYDGETVLKSDVWSLGITLMELAEGKNPFVDCTSAQVMKMVYLGDPPSLSAGKWSSEFVDFVGKCLVKDVKERWDASELMNHSFVRDSVDRIRRVGNSAILSDLAKKRMSGGRDEERVESMNIALETVVGKREETMRVSISDWREWKNVDCSVTELVIAAKCCNEGVKEVELGRFVSLKVFEVGDECFEYVDEVKLIGLSRLERVVIGKNCFTKEKNSYGWDPNRHFYLKNCERVRELKMGCHSFSDYSVCEIENVPSLEVIEMGELNNYSYNFWYASLELKSDCERMN
;
A
#
# COMPACT_ATOMS: atom_id res chain seq x y z
N MET A 1 -27.55 -16.29 -24.53
CA MET A 1 -26.13 -16.47 -24.89
C MET A 1 -25.53 -17.42 -23.86
N ASN A 2 -24.81 -18.45 -24.29
CA ASN A 2 -24.12 -19.34 -23.34
C ASN A 2 -23.01 -18.53 -22.66
N LEU A 3 -22.99 -18.52 -21.32
CA LEU A 3 -21.91 -17.93 -20.56
C LEU A 3 -20.59 -18.64 -20.90
N PRO A 4 -19.46 -17.92 -20.94
CA PRO A 4 -18.16 -18.56 -21.14
C PRO A 4 -17.89 -19.56 -19.99
N SER A 5 -17.20 -20.65 -20.28
CA SER A 5 -16.74 -21.62 -19.27
C SER A 5 -15.25 -21.40 -19.03
N VAL A 6 -14.81 -21.10 -17.81
CA VAL A 6 -13.38 -20.91 -17.48
C VAL A 6 -12.91 -22.06 -16.59
N ASP A 7 -11.88 -22.78 -17.01
CA ASP A 7 -11.37 -23.95 -16.29
C ASP A 7 -10.96 -23.58 -14.85
N GLY A 8 -11.42 -24.38 -13.89
CA GLY A 8 -11.18 -24.13 -12.45
C GLY A 8 -12.18 -23.20 -11.78
N TYR A 9 -13.14 -22.63 -12.52
CA TYR A 9 -14.16 -21.73 -12.00
C TYR A 9 -15.58 -22.17 -12.40
N SER A 10 -16.56 -21.87 -11.56
CA SER A 10 -17.97 -22.18 -11.76
C SER A 10 -18.87 -20.98 -11.41
N ASN A 11 -20.17 -21.09 -11.71
CA ASN A 11 -21.19 -20.08 -11.41
C ASN A 11 -20.84 -18.68 -11.94
N LEU A 12 -20.41 -18.60 -13.20
CA LEU A 12 -20.06 -17.31 -13.81
C LEU A 12 -21.31 -16.43 -13.96
N GLU A 13 -21.27 -15.25 -13.36
CA GLU A 13 -22.32 -14.23 -13.44
C GLU A 13 -21.70 -12.94 -13.97
N ARG A 14 -22.23 -12.40 -15.07
CA ARG A 14 -21.70 -11.15 -15.65
C ARG A 14 -22.03 -9.97 -14.73
N LEU A 15 -21.01 -9.29 -14.23
CA LEU A 15 -21.14 -8.09 -13.39
C LEU A 15 -21.24 -6.81 -14.22
N GLY A 16 -20.54 -6.76 -15.35
CA GLY A 16 -20.51 -5.57 -16.18
C GLY A 16 -19.50 -5.65 -17.32
N GLU A 17 -19.42 -4.58 -18.08
CA GLU A 17 -18.46 -4.41 -19.17
C GLU A 17 -17.84 -3.01 -19.09
N GLY A 18 -16.52 -2.97 -19.04
CA GLY A 18 -15.74 -1.74 -19.10
C GLY A 18 -14.96 -1.63 -20.40
N ALA A 19 -14.19 -0.54 -20.54
CA ALA A 19 -13.31 -0.31 -21.69
C ALA A 19 -12.34 -1.49 -21.95
N PHE A 20 -11.93 -2.18 -20.89
CA PHE A 20 -10.89 -3.21 -20.93
C PHE A 20 -11.43 -4.64 -21.03
N GLY A 21 -12.75 -4.83 -20.96
CA GLY A 21 -13.32 -6.17 -20.96
C GLY A 21 -14.60 -6.34 -20.18
N GLU A 22 -15.15 -7.54 -20.26
CA GLU A 22 -16.26 -7.99 -19.42
C GLU A 22 -15.71 -8.51 -18.09
N VAL A 23 -16.42 -8.23 -17.01
CA VAL A 23 -16.11 -8.71 -15.66
C VAL A 23 -17.22 -9.64 -15.21
N PHE A 24 -16.84 -10.77 -14.63
CA PHE A 24 -17.74 -11.80 -14.13
C PHE A 24 -17.42 -12.09 -12.67
N LYS A 25 -18.44 -12.33 -11.85
CA LYS A 25 -18.31 -13.02 -10.57
C LYS A 25 -18.24 -14.52 -10.85
N ALA A 26 -17.41 -15.25 -10.12
CA ALA A 26 -17.32 -16.69 -10.22
C ALA A 26 -16.93 -17.30 -8.87
N VAL A 27 -17.06 -18.62 -8.75
CA VAL A 27 -16.57 -19.40 -7.61
C VAL A 27 -15.35 -20.20 -8.05
N GLU A 28 -14.22 -20.08 -7.34
CA GLU A 28 -13.06 -20.92 -7.59
C GLU A 28 -13.31 -22.35 -7.07
N ASN A 29 -13.20 -23.35 -7.94
CA ASN A 29 -13.62 -24.72 -7.63
C ASN A 29 -12.80 -25.39 -6.52
N LYS A 30 -11.57 -24.92 -6.26
CA LYS A 30 -10.67 -25.52 -5.25
C LYS A 30 -10.92 -24.97 -3.85
N SER A 31 -11.09 -23.65 -3.73
CA SER A 31 -11.25 -22.95 -2.46
C SER A 31 -12.72 -22.77 -2.08
N HIS A 32 -13.61 -22.79 -3.09
CA HIS A 32 -15.00 -22.34 -3.00
C HIS A 32 -15.15 -20.85 -2.67
N ASP A 33 -14.09 -20.06 -2.82
CA ASP A 33 -14.11 -18.61 -2.63
C ASP A 33 -14.68 -17.89 -3.87
N TYR A 34 -15.34 -16.77 -3.64
CA TYR A 34 -15.76 -15.87 -4.72
C TYR A 34 -14.58 -15.10 -5.30
N VAL A 35 -14.53 -15.00 -6.62
CA VAL A 35 -13.53 -14.23 -7.38
C VAL A 35 -14.19 -13.38 -8.44
N ALA A 36 -13.51 -12.30 -8.84
CA ALA A 36 -13.83 -11.57 -10.05
C ALA A 36 -12.91 -12.04 -11.19
N LEU A 37 -13.51 -12.36 -12.33
CA LEU A 37 -12.84 -12.77 -13.56
C LEU A 37 -13.03 -11.67 -14.60
N LYS A 38 -11.93 -11.02 -14.99
CA LYS A 38 -11.95 -9.97 -16.02
C LYS A 38 -11.36 -10.52 -17.32
N ARG A 39 -12.18 -10.58 -18.37
CA ARG A 39 -11.76 -11.06 -19.69
C ARG A 39 -10.97 -9.97 -20.41
N ILE A 40 -9.71 -10.24 -20.74
CA ILE A 40 -8.84 -9.30 -21.48
C ILE A 40 -9.24 -9.33 -22.95
N LYS A 41 -9.62 -8.17 -23.53
CA LYS A 41 -9.99 -8.04 -24.95
C LYS A 41 -8.80 -7.97 -25.91
N MET A 42 -7.58 -7.67 -25.42
CA MET A 42 -6.40 -7.48 -26.28
C MET A 42 -5.62 -8.78 -26.52
N VAL A 43 -5.15 -8.96 -27.75
CA VAL A 43 -4.17 -10.00 -28.11
C VAL A 43 -2.80 -9.56 -27.61
N VAL A 44 -2.53 -9.79 -26.33
CA VAL A 44 -1.20 -9.62 -25.75
C VAL A 44 -0.52 -11.00 -25.72
N SER A 45 0.77 -11.05 -26.05
CA SER A 45 1.51 -12.32 -25.97
C SER A 45 1.49 -12.84 -24.52
N SER A 46 1.22 -14.14 -24.34
CA SER A 46 1.12 -14.76 -23.01
C SER A 46 2.40 -14.57 -22.18
N SER A 47 3.56 -14.45 -22.81
CA SER A 47 4.85 -14.22 -22.15
C SER A 47 4.97 -12.82 -21.53
N GLN A 48 4.51 -11.77 -22.22
CA GLN A 48 4.51 -10.39 -21.68
C GLN A 48 3.52 -10.25 -20.52
N LEU A 49 2.32 -10.84 -20.68
CA LEU A 49 1.31 -10.88 -19.62
C LEU A 49 1.83 -11.56 -18.35
N GLN A 50 2.56 -12.67 -18.49
CA GLN A 50 3.10 -13.40 -17.34
C GLN A 50 4.20 -12.62 -16.62
N SER A 51 5.15 -12.02 -17.34
CA SER A 51 6.24 -11.24 -16.72
C SER A 51 5.73 -9.98 -16.02
N GLU A 52 4.75 -9.28 -16.59
CA GLU A 52 4.18 -8.07 -15.98
C GLU A 52 3.24 -8.38 -14.81
N SER A 53 2.65 -9.58 -14.77
CA SER A 53 1.77 -9.98 -13.68
C SER A 53 2.47 -10.32 -12.36
N ALA A 54 3.79 -10.50 -12.37
CA ALA A 54 4.55 -10.85 -11.16
C ALA A 54 4.42 -9.75 -10.09
N LEU A 55 4.67 -8.50 -10.48
CA LEU A 55 4.53 -7.33 -9.61
C LEU A 55 3.12 -7.20 -9.03
N LEU A 56 2.10 -7.54 -9.81
CA LEU A 56 0.69 -7.48 -9.38
C LEU A 56 0.35 -8.57 -8.36
N LYS A 57 0.90 -9.78 -8.52
CA LYS A 57 0.74 -10.87 -7.54
C LYS A 57 1.38 -10.53 -6.20
N GLU A 58 2.47 -9.78 -6.23
CA GLU A 58 3.23 -9.37 -5.05
C GLU A 58 2.58 -8.20 -4.30
N CYS A 59 1.73 -7.42 -4.97
CA CYS A 59 0.94 -6.36 -4.35
C CYS A 59 -0.02 -6.94 -3.30
N ASN A 60 0.35 -6.79 -2.04
CA ASN A 60 -0.37 -7.36 -0.90
C ASN A 60 -0.62 -6.28 0.17
N SER A 61 -1.63 -5.47 -0.09
CA SER A 61 -2.13 -4.46 0.84
C SER A 61 -3.64 -4.61 0.97
N LYS A 62 -4.16 -4.45 2.18
CA LYS A 62 -5.62 -4.48 2.44
C LYS A 62 -6.37 -3.32 1.77
N TYR A 63 -5.65 -2.31 1.28
CA TYR A 63 -6.20 -1.17 0.54
C TYR A 63 -6.06 -1.32 -0.98
N ILE A 64 -5.64 -2.49 -1.45
CA ILE A 64 -5.51 -2.83 -2.88
C ILE A 64 -6.36 -4.09 -3.13
N VAL A 65 -7.09 -4.13 -4.24
CA VAL A 65 -7.81 -5.34 -4.68
C VAL A 65 -6.77 -6.40 -5.04
N ARG A 66 -6.85 -7.56 -4.38
CA ARG A 66 -5.82 -8.59 -4.56
C ARG A 66 -5.90 -9.20 -5.95
N TYR A 67 -4.74 -9.25 -6.61
CA TYR A 67 -4.58 -9.97 -7.87
C TYR A 67 -4.12 -11.41 -7.58
N TYR A 68 -4.84 -12.40 -8.09
CA TYR A 68 -4.51 -13.81 -7.89
C TYR A 68 -3.71 -14.39 -9.06
N GLY A 69 -3.96 -13.93 -10.28
CA GLY A 69 -3.25 -14.43 -11.45
C GLY A 69 -3.97 -14.18 -12.77
N ILE A 70 -3.42 -14.80 -13.82
CA ILE A 70 -4.08 -14.94 -15.11
C ILE A 70 -4.37 -16.41 -15.33
N VAL A 71 -5.55 -16.69 -15.89
CA VAL A 71 -5.90 -17.98 -16.45
C VAL A 71 -6.17 -17.85 -17.93
N SER A 72 -5.60 -18.77 -18.71
CA SER A 72 -5.79 -18.82 -20.15
C SER A 72 -6.80 -19.89 -20.49
N ASN A 73 -7.78 -19.57 -21.32
CA ASN A 73 -8.85 -20.48 -21.70
C ASN A 73 -9.24 -20.23 -23.15
N ARG A 74 -9.08 -21.25 -24.02
CA ARG A 74 -9.48 -21.21 -25.45
C ARG A 74 -9.05 -19.93 -26.19
N ASN A 75 -7.78 -19.53 -26.03
CA ASN A 75 -7.17 -18.32 -26.60
C ASN A 75 -7.61 -16.98 -25.99
N GLU A 76 -8.36 -17.00 -24.90
CA GLU A 76 -8.67 -15.81 -24.09
C GLU A 76 -7.84 -15.82 -22.81
N ASN A 77 -7.39 -14.64 -22.38
CA ASN A 77 -6.73 -14.46 -21.09
C ASN A 77 -7.70 -13.76 -20.13
N TRP A 78 -7.73 -14.27 -18.92
CA TRP A 78 -8.63 -13.82 -17.87
C TRP A 78 -7.81 -13.45 -16.64
N ILE A 79 -8.03 -12.26 -16.11
CA ILE A 79 -7.46 -11.84 -14.83
C ILE A 79 -8.36 -12.34 -13.72
N VAL A 80 -7.77 -13.03 -12.76
CA VAL A 80 -8.42 -13.49 -11.53
C VAL A 80 -8.04 -12.53 -10.41
N MET A 81 -9.04 -11.93 -9.78
CA MET A 81 -8.87 -10.96 -8.70
C MET A 81 -9.88 -11.18 -7.58
N GLU A 82 -9.60 -10.57 -6.43
CA GLU A 82 -10.52 -10.51 -5.29
C GLU A 82 -11.88 -9.95 -5.71
N TYR A 83 -12.95 -10.63 -5.30
CA TYR A 83 -14.30 -10.11 -5.46
C TYR A 83 -14.66 -9.21 -4.29
N CYS A 84 -14.98 -7.95 -4.55
CA CYS A 84 -15.44 -7.01 -3.52
C CYS A 84 -16.97 -6.98 -3.45
N HIS A 85 -17.55 -7.67 -2.48
CA HIS A 85 -19.00 -7.87 -2.34
C HIS A 85 -19.83 -6.58 -2.27
N CYS A 86 -19.31 -5.51 -1.63
CA CYS A 86 -20.05 -4.24 -1.55
C CYS A 86 -20.00 -3.41 -2.84
N GLY A 87 -19.22 -3.84 -3.84
CA GLY A 87 -19.08 -3.18 -5.14
C GLY A 87 -18.27 -1.88 -5.10
N SER A 88 -18.28 -1.17 -6.23
CA SER A 88 -17.56 0.09 -6.39
C SER A 88 -18.33 1.28 -5.81
N LEU A 89 -17.60 2.35 -5.46
CA LEU A 89 -18.20 3.61 -5.02
C LEU A 89 -19.01 4.27 -6.14
N HIS A 90 -18.65 4.05 -7.42
CA HIS A 90 -19.50 4.46 -8.55
C HIS A 90 -20.90 3.82 -8.48
N ALA A 91 -20.96 2.50 -8.32
CA ALA A 91 -22.23 1.80 -8.19
C ALA A 91 -23.01 2.27 -6.95
N PHE A 92 -22.31 2.56 -5.85
CA PHE A 92 -22.89 3.09 -4.63
C PHE A 92 -23.62 4.42 -4.85
N ILE A 93 -22.96 5.42 -5.46
CA ILE A 93 -23.56 6.75 -5.71
C ILE A 93 -24.64 6.70 -6.80
N ARG A 94 -24.48 5.84 -7.82
CA ARG A 94 -25.48 5.62 -8.90
C ARG A 94 -26.77 5.02 -8.38
N SER A 95 -26.71 4.26 -7.29
CA SER A 95 -27.88 3.73 -6.60
C SER A 95 -28.71 4.80 -5.87
N GLY A 96 -28.35 6.09 -6.01
CA GLY A 96 -29.04 7.21 -5.36
C GLY A 96 -28.49 7.55 -3.97
N ASN A 97 -27.53 6.78 -3.44
CA ASN A 97 -26.90 7.08 -2.16
C ASN A 97 -26.03 8.35 -2.26
N ARG A 98 -25.87 9.02 -1.12
CA ARG A 98 -24.99 10.18 -0.96
C ARG A 98 -24.06 9.94 0.20
N LEU A 99 -22.83 10.41 0.07
CA LEU A 99 -21.80 10.32 1.09
C LEU A 99 -21.77 11.62 1.88
N ASN A 100 -21.72 11.50 3.20
CA ASN A 100 -21.45 12.65 4.06
C ASN A 100 -19.94 12.88 4.20
N GLU A 101 -19.56 14.03 4.73
CA GLU A 101 -18.15 14.42 4.84
C GLU A 101 -17.32 13.46 5.70
N SER A 102 -17.93 12.86 6.73
CA SER A 102 -17.26 11.86 7.56
C SER A 102 -16.93 10.60 6.76
N GLU A 103 -17.85 10.12 5.93
CA GLU A 103 -17.60 8.99 5.03
C GLU A 103 -16.53 9.32 3.98
N LEU A 104 -16.58 10.53 3.39
CA LEU A 104 -15.57 11.00 2.43
C LEU A 104 -14.18 11.08 3.04
N ARG A 105 -14.08 11.50 4.31
CA ARG A 105 -12.82 11.50 5.06
C ARG A 105 -12.21 10.11 5.17
N GLU A 106 -13.00 9.11 5.56
CA GLU A 106 -12.50 7.73 5.69
C GLU A 106 -12.14 7.11 4.33
N ILE A 107 -12.92 7.45 3.29
CA ILE A 107 -12.62 7.05 1.91
C ILE A 107 -11.27 7.64 1.48
N ALA A 108 -11.06 8.94 1.68
CA ALA A 108 -9.80 9.62 1.35
C ALA A 108 -8.62 8.99 2.10
N SER A 109 -8.75 8.75 3.40
CA SER A 109 -7.73 8.07 4.21
C SER A 109 -7.36 6.69 3.67
N CYS A 110 -8.36 5.86 3.32
CA CYS A 110 -8.12 4.54 2.72
C CYS A 110 -7.43 4.64 1.35
N CYS A 111 -7.85 5.58 0.50
CA CYS A 111 -7.23 5.81 -0.80
C CYS A 111 -5.76 6.24 -0.65
N LEU A 112 -5.46 7.11 0.30
CA LEU A 112 -4.09 7.52 0.60
C LEU A 112 -3.23 6.32 1.03
N PHE A 113 -3.73 5.40 1.85
CA PHE A 113 -2.97 4.18 2.19
C PHE A 113 -2.68 3.31 0.97
N GLY A 114 -3.64 3.16 0.05
CA GLY A 114 -3.44 2.45 -1.21
C GLY A 114 -2.40 3.14 -2.10
N LEU A 115 -2.52 4.45 -2.29
CA LEU A 115 -1.57 5.22 -3.10
C LEU A 115 -0.17 5.25 -2.50
N PHE A 116 -0.03 5.48 -1.19
CA PHE A 116 1.26 5.44 -0.52
C PHE A 116 1.96 4.08 -0.68
N TYR A 117 1.20 2.99 -0.54
CA TYR A 117 1.71 1.64 -0.79
C TYR A 117 2.24 1.48 -2.22
N LEU A 118 1.40 1.80 -3.23
CA LEU A 118 1.80 1.69 -4.64
C LEU A 118 2.99 2.60 -4.98
N HIS A 119 2.98 3.83 -4.49
CA HIS A 119 4.02 4.83 -4.79
C HIS A 119 5.38 4.47 -4.19
N ASN A 120 5.39 3.85 -3.00
CA ASN A 120 6.62 3.30 -2.42
C ASN A 120 7.17 2.12 -3.22
N CYS A 121 6.29 1.33 -3.83
CA CYS A 121 6.65 0.30 -4.81
C CYS A 121 7.01 0.86 -6.19
N LYS A 122 7.00 2.19 -6.38
CA LYS A 122 7.20 2.87 -7.68
C LYS A 122 6.17 2.49 -8.75
N ILE A 123 4.97 2.12 -8.32
CA ILE A 123 3.84 1.78 -9.18
C ILE A 123 2.90 2.99 -9.23
N ILE A 124 2.54 3.41 -10.45
CA ILE A 124 1.51 4.44 -10.69
C ILE A 124 0.20 3.71 -10.99
N HIS A 125 -0.90 4.10 -10.34
CA HIS A 125 -2.20 3.46 -10.54
C HIS A 125 -2.85 3.84 -11.88
N ARG A 126 -2.74 5.11 -12.29
CA ARG A 126 -3.17 5.70 -13.58
C ARG A 126 -4.68 5.74 -13.88
N ASP A 127 -5.50 5.04 -13.11
CA ASP A 127 -6.96 4.99 -13.29
C ASP A 127 -7.73 5.13 -11.97
N ILE A 128 -7.34 6.09 -11.12
CA ILE A 128 -8.08 6.41 -9.89
C ILE A 128 -9.38 7.12 -10.23
N LYS A 129 -10.51 6.46 -9.94
CA LYS A 129 -11.87 6.96 -10.14
C LYS A 129 -12.87 6.14 -9.32
N PRO A 130 -14.11 6.61 -9.08
CA PRO A 130 -15.10 5.89 -8.27
C PRO A 130 -15.37 4.44 -8.72
N ASP A 131 -15.24 4.14 -10.00
CA ASP A 131 -15.43 2.78 -10.56
C ASP A 131 -14.39 1.78 -10.05
N ASN A 132 -13.19 2.27 -9.72
CA ASN A 132 -12.04 1.48 -9.29
C ASN A 132 -11.78 1.59 -7.77
N LEU A 133 -12.68 2.24 -7.03
CA LEU A 133 -12.66 2.29 -5.58
C LEU A 133 -13.73 1.34 -5.03
N PHE A 134 -13.33 0.27 -4.36
CA PHE A 134 -14.24 -0.76 -3.89
C PHE A 134 -14.39 -0.70 -2.37
N LEU A 135 -15.63 -0.72 -1.89
CA LEU A 135 -15.91 -0.87 -0.46
C LEU A 135 -15.76 -2.36 -0.10
N SER A 136 -14.97 -2.64 0.93
CA SER A 136 -14.87 -3.98 1.51
C SER A 136 -15.83 -4.16 2.69
N GLU A 137 -16.22 -5.40 2.95
CA GLU A 137 -17.05 -5.77 4.10
C GLU A 137 -16.34 -5.47 5.43
N SER A 138 -15.00 -5.48 5.43
CA SER A 138 -14.17 -5.13 6.57
C SER A 138 -14.11 -3.64 6.90
N GLY A 139 -14.77 -2.78 6.12
CA GLY A 139 -14.81 -1.33 6.38
C GLY A 139 -13.54 -0.59 5.95
N VAL A 140 -12.98 -0.96 4.79
CA VAL A 140 -11.91 -0.21 4.11
C VAL A 140 -12.22 -0.03 2.63
N ILE A 141 -11.63 0.98 2.00
CA ILE A 141 -11.64 1.13 0.54
C ILE A 141 -10.42 0.44 -0.07
N LYS A 142 -10.65 -0.29 -1.16
CA LYS A 142 -9.63 -0.97 -1.95
C LYS A 142 -9.52 -0.34 -3.34
N LEU A 143 -8.29 -0.01 -3.74
CA LEU A 143 -7.98 0.43 -5.10
C LEU A 143 -7.88 -0.78 -6.03
N GLY A 144 -8.65 -0.81 -7.12
CA GLY A 144 -8.64 -1.89 -8.11
C GLY A 144 -8.17 -1.45 -9.49
N ASP A 145 -7.96 -2.41 -10.40
CA ASP A 145 -7.68 -2.16 -11.83
C ASP A 145 -6.36 -1.42 -12.18
N PHE A 146 -5.44 -1.19 -11.23
CA PHE A 146 -4.14 -0.54 -11.50
C PHE A 146 -3.19 -1.34 -12.42
N GLY A 147 -3.27 -2.67 -12.41
CA GLY A 147 -2.35 -3.54 -13.16
C GLY A 147 -2.56 -3.61 -14.67
N LEU A 148 -3.73 -3.19 -15.16
CA LEU A 148 -4.01 -3.09 -16.59
C LEU A 148 -3.42 -1.82 -17.20
N ALA A 149 -3.17 -0.79 -16.40
CA ALA A 149 -2.64 0.48 -16.88
C ALA A 149 -1.14 0.41 -17.26
N VAL A 150 -0.39 -0.50 -16.63
CA VAL A 150 1.01 -0.82 -17.02
C VAL A 150 1.05 -1.46 -18.42
N GLN A 151 0.12 -2.37 -18.72
CA GLN A 151 0.00 -3.01 -20.04
C GLN A 151 -0.39 -2.03 -21.15
N LEU A 152 -1.15 -0.98 -20.81
CA LEU A 152 -1.52 0.07 -21.75
C LEU A 152 -0.34 0.96 -22.13
N GLU A 153 0.62 1.21 -21.25
CA GLU A 153 1.80 2.04 -21.58
C GLU A 153 2.67 1.40 -22.68
N HIS A 154 2.82 0.07 -22.64
CA HIS A 154 3.53 -0.67 -23.69
C HIS A 154 2.74 -0.78 -25.01
N SER A 155 1.40 -0.81 -24.92
CA SER A 155 0.51 -0.91 -26.10
C SER A 155 0.25 0.45 -26.76
N CYS A 156 0.22 1.53 -25.99
CA CYS A 156 -0.07 2.90 -26.42
C CYS A 156 1.19 3.71 -26.77
N SER A 157 2.26 3.06 -27.25
CA SER A 157 3.42 3.76 -27.81
C SER A 157 3.10 4.57 -29.09
N LYS A 158 1.86 4.59 -29.58
CA LYS A 158 1.43 5.45 -30.69
C LYS A 158 -0.02 5.91 -30.55
N ARG A 159 -0.20 7.18 -30.18
CA ARG A 159 -1.15 8.13 -30.82
C ARG A 159 -2.67 7.94 -30.74
N ASP A 160 -3.26 7.04 -29.94
CA ASP A 160 -4.72 7.00 -29.79
C ASP A 160 -5.23 7.56 -28.45
N THR A 161 -5.87 8.73 -28.55
CA THR A 161 -6.56 9.50 -27.49
C THR A 161 -7.87 8.85 -27.02
N GLN A 162 -8.00 7.52 -27.13
CA GLN A 162 -9.28 6.82 -27.08
C GLN A 162 -9.40 5.78 -25.95
N CYS A 163 -8.54 5.82 -24.93
CA CYS A 163 -8.62 4.94 -23.77
C CYS A 163 -8.89 5.73 -22.48
N GLY A 164 -10.13 5.65 -21.98
CA GLY A 164 -10.52 6.13 -20.66
C GLY A 164 -11.02 7.57 -20.60
N THR A 165 -11.99 7.82 -19.72
CA THR A 165 -12.60 9.12 -19.49
C THR A 165 -11.54 10.11 -19.00
N SER A 166 -11.08 11.02 -19.88
CA SER A 166 -10.01 12.00 -19.63
C SER A 166 -10.28 12.98 -18.48
N TRP A 167 -11.46 12.90 -17.85
CA TRP A 167 -11.92 13.79 -16.77
C TRP A 167 -11.07 13.71 -15.51
N TYR A 168 -10.37 12.61 -15.27
CA TYR A 168 -9.51 12.43 -14.09
C TYR A 168 -8.04 12.74 -14.36
N MET A 169 -7.65 12.97 -15.62
CA MET A 169 -6.24 13.12 -15.99
C MET A 169 -5.64 14.43 -15.46
N ALA A 170 -4.44 14.33 -14.90
CA ALA A 170 -3.64 15.46 -14.46
C ALA A 170 -3.06 16.25 -15.65
N PRO A 171 -2.68 17.54 -15.48
CA PRO A 171 -2.09 18.34 -16.54
C PRO A 171 -0.92 17.66 -17.25
N GLU A 172 0.05 17.15 -16.48
CA GLU A 172 1.29 16.56 -17.01
C GLU A 172 1.06 15.29 -17.86
N VAL A 173 -0.06 14.60 -17.64
CA VAL A 173 -0.40 13.39 -18.41
C VAL A 173 -0.67 13.72 -19.87
N TYR A 174 -1.21 14.92 -20.15
CA TYR A 174 -1.43 15.39 -21.52
C TYR A 174 -0.13 15.76 -22.25
N ASP A 175 0.93 16.08 -21.51
CA ASP A 175 2.30 16.27 -22.04
C ASP A 175 3.04 14.93 -22.24
N GLY A 176 2.40 13.80 -21.91
CA GLY A 176 3.00 12.47 -21.97
C GLY A 176 3.85 12.13 -20.75
N GLU A 177 3.84 12.95 -19.70
CA GLU A 177 4.59 12.75 -18.46
C GLU A 177 3.65 12.23 -17.36
N THR A 178 3.49 10.92 -17.25
CA THR A 178 2.74 10.33 -16.13
C THR A 178 3.67 10.04 -14.96
N VAL A 179 3.34 10.55 -13.77
CA VAL A 179 4.14 10.39 -12.54
C VAL A 179 3.28 9.92 -11.37
N LEU A 180 3.91 9.54 -10.25
CA LEU A 180 3.18 9.07 -9.06
C LEU A 180 2.14 10.10 -8.57
N LYS A 181 2.49 11.40 -8.59
CA LYS A 181 1.60 12.50 -8.22
C LYS A 181 0.43 12.72 -9.20
N SER A 182 0.41 12.08 -10.38
CA SER A 182 -0.75 12.11 -11.27
C SER A 182 -1.96 11.37 -10.67
N ASP A 183 -1.70 10.33 -9.86
CA ASP A 183 -2.77 9.63 -9.12
C ASP A 183 -3.40 10.52 -8.05
N VAL A 184 -2.62 11.42 -7.44
CA VAL A 184 -3.11 12.37 -6.43
C VAL A 184 -4.11 13.36 -7.04
N TRP A 185 -3.82 13.88 -8.24
CA TRP A 185 -4.78 14.71 -8.97
C TRP A 185 -6.07 13.95 -9.25
N SER A 186 -5.94 12.71 -9.73
CA SER A 186 -7.08 11.83 -10.03
C SER A 186 -7.92 11.56 -8.76
N LEU A 187 -7.29 11.40 -7.60
CA LEU A 187 -7.95 11.30 -6.31
C LEU A 187 -8.73 12.59 -5.97
N GLY A 188 -8.17 13.76 -6.22
CA GLY A 188 -8.86 15.05 -6.01
C GLY A 188 -10.16 15.14 -6.79
N ILE A 189 -10.12 14.84 -8.10
CA ILE A 189 -11.33 14.80 -8.96
C ILE A 189 -12.32 13.74 -8.49
N THR A 190 -11.82 12.56 -8.08
CA THR A 190 -12.63 11.47 -7.54
C THR A 190 -13.40 11.89 -6.30
N LEU A 191 -12.74 12.55 -5.34
CA LEU A 191 -13.38 13.03 -4.12
C LEU A 191 -14.43 14.11 -4.40
N MET A 192 -14.17 14.99 -5.38
CA MET A 192 -15.17 15.96 -5.83
C MET A 192 -16.43 15.27 -6.38
N GLU A 193 -16.26 14.26 -7.22
CA GLU A 193 -17.38 13.51 -7.77
C GLU A 193 -18.17 12.76 -6.70
N LEU A 194 -17.49 12.12 -5.74
CA LEU A 194 -18.14 11.44 -4.63
C LEU A 194 -18.93 12.40 -3.74
N ALA A 195 -18.37 13.61 -3.52
CA ALA A 195 -19.00 14.66 -2.73
C ALA A 195 -20.24 15.26 -3.44
N GLU A 196 -20.08 15.66 -4.70
CA GLU A 196 -21.14 16.36 -5.45
C GLU A 196 -22.12 15.42 -6.16
N GLY A 197 -21.78 14.13 -6.26
CA GLY A 197 -22.54 13.12 -6.99
C GLY A 197 -22.44 13.25 -8.52
N LYS A 198 -21.61 14.17 -9.02
CA LYS A 198 -21.38 14.44 -10.44
C LYS A 198 -19.93 14.89 -10.63
N ASN A 199 -19.25 14.32 -11.62
CA ASN A 199 -17.89 14.74 -11.97
C ASN A 199 -17.89 16.19 -12.49
N PRO A 200 -16.92 17.04 -12.12
CA PRO A 200 -16.85 18.43 -12.58
C PRO A 200 -16.79 18.59 -14.11
N PHE A 201 -16.37 17.55 -14.83
CA PHE A 201 -16.16 17.58 -16.28
C PHE A 201 -17.10 16.68 -17.09
N VAL A 202 -18.16 16.11 -16.49
CA VAL A 202 -18.99 15.08 -17.14
C VAL A 202 -19.67 15.53 -18.45
N ASP A 203 -19.88 16.83 -18.64
CA ASP A 203 -20.46 17.39 -19.87
C ASP A 203 -19.39 17.96 -20.84
N CYS A 204 -18.12 17.74 -20.54
CA CYS A 204 -16.99 18.24 -21.32
C CYS A 204 -16.37 17.15 -22.20
N THR A 205 -16.08 17.51 -23.45
CA THR A 205 -15.19 16.74 -24.34
C THR A 205 -13.76 16.72 -23.82
N SER A 206 -12.96 15.74 -24.23
CA SER A 206 -11.55 15.64 -23.80
C SER A 206 -10.73 16.89 -24.12
N ALA A 207 -10.96 17.53 -25.27
CA ALA A 207 -10.30 18.78 -25.63
C ALA A 207 -10.71 19.95 -24.71
N GLN A 208 -11.98 20.00 -24.28
CA GLN A 208 -12.44 21.01 -23.31
C GLN A 208 -11.81 20.78 -21.94
N VAL A 209 -11.75 19.52 -21.48
CA VAL A 209 -11.11 19.18 -20.20
C VAL A 209 -9.64 19.54 -20.22
N MET A 210 -8.89 19.11 -21.25
CA MET A 210 -7.49 19.48 -21.44
C MET A 210 -7.33 21.02 -21.35
N LYS A 211 -8.14 21.77 -22.10
CA LYS A 211 -8.09 23.24 -22.07
C LYS A 211 -8.33 23.82 -20.66
N MET A 212 -9.31 23.30 -19.93
CA MET A 212 -9.63 23.76 -18.56
C MET A 212 -8.51 23.41 -17.58
N VAL A 213 -7.99 22.19 -17.64
CA VAL A 213 -6.91 21.69 -16.79
C VAL A 213 -5.62 22.49 -17.02
N TYR A 214 -5.29 22.87 -18.26
CA TYR A 214 -4.13 23.72 -18.54
C TYR A 214 -4.35 25.20 -18.24
N LEU A 215 -5.42 25.79 -18.76
CA LEU A 215 -5.58 27.25 -18.83
C LEU A 215 -6.56 27.84 -17.81
N GLY A 216 -7.52 27.05 -17.32
CA GLY A 216 -8.52 27.50 -16.35
C GLY A 216 -8.05 27.37 -14.91
N ASP A 217 -8.80 27.86 -13.94
CA ASP A 217 -8.51 27.56 -12.54
C ASP A 217 -8.77 26.08 -12.23
N PRO A 218 -8.03 25.45 -11.30
CA PRO A 218 -8.36 24.11 -10.84
C PRO A 218 -9.80 24.07 -10.31
N PRO A 219 -10.55 22.97 -10.55
CA PRO A 219 -11.91 22.87 -10.02
C PRO A 219 -11.84 22.82 -8.49
N SER A 220 -12.84 23.41 -7.84
CA SER A 220 -12.94 23.46 -6.38
C SER A 220 -14.31 23.03 -5.91
N LEU A 221 -14.36 22.49 -4.68
CA LEU A 221 -15.62 22.19 -4.00
C LEU A 221 -16.35 23.49 -3.64
N SER A 222 -17.69 23.45 -3.64
CA SER A 222 -18.51 24.62 -3.34
C SER A 222 -18.31 25.07 -1.88
N ALA A 223 -17.67 26.22 -1.68
CA ALA A 223 -17.52 26.82 -0.36
C ALA A 223 -18.90 27.06 0.28
N GLY A 224 -19.11 26.51 1.49
CA GLY A 224 -20.37 26.59 2.24
C GLY A 224 -21.18 25.29 2.33
N LYS A 225 -20.93 24.32 1.43
CA LYS A 225 -21.50 22.96 1.55
C LYS A 225 -20.57 22.00 2.30
N TRP A 226 -19.26 22.23 2.19
CA TRP A 226 -18.20 21.39 2.76
C TRP A 226 -17.30 22.21 3.68
N SER A 227 -16.67 21.54 4.65
CA SER A 227 -15.71 22.19 5.55
C SER A 227 -14.52 22.80 4.80
N SER A 228 -13.95 23.86 5.38
CA SER A 228 -12.73 24.49 4.87
C SER A 228 -11.58 23.48 4.72
N GLU A 229 -11.50 22.53 5.64
CA GLU A 229 -10.48 21.49 5.69
C GLU A 229 -10.64 20.52 4.52
N PHE A 230 -11.87 20.11 4.18
CA PHE A 230 -12.09 19.25 3.03
C PHE A 230 -11.82 19.98 1.71
N VAL A 231 -12.26 21.23 1.61
CA VAL A 231 -11.99 22.09 0.44
C VAL A 231 -10.47 22.27 0.24
N ASP A 232 -9.73 22.57 1.30
CA ASP A 232 -8.26 22.72 1.25
C ASP A 232 -7.57 21.40 0.87
N PHE A 233 -7.99 20.27 1.46
CA PHE A 233 -7.45 18.95 1.13
C PHE A 233 -7.57 18.63 -0.37
N VAL A 234 -8.76 18.86 -0.95
CA VAL A 234 -8.98 18.69 -2.39
C VAL A 234 -8.13 19.69 -3.19
N GLY A 235 -8.00 20.93 -2.69
CA GLY A 235 -7.11 21.94 -3.27
C GLY A 235 -5.64 21.50 -3.34
N LYS A 236 -5.12 20.84 -2.30
CA LYS A 236 -3.76 20.26 -2.29
C LYS A 236 -3.58 19.13 -3.30
N CYS A 237 -4.64 18.37 -3.58
CA CYS A 237 -4.62 17.35 -4.62
C CYS A 237 -4.59 17.96 -6.03
N LEU A 238 -5.26 19.10 -6.23
CA LEU A 238 -5.51 19.73 -7.54
C LEU A 238 -4.55 20.89 -7.85
N VAL A 239 -3.34 20.86 -7.30
CA VAL A 239 -2.26 21.77 -7.67
C VAL A 239 -1.72 21.37 -9.04
N LYS A 240 -1.67 22.31 -9.99
CA LYS A 240 -1.24 22.01 -11.36
C LYS A 240 0.24 21.69 -11.46
N ASP A 241 1.09 22.48 -10.81
CA ASP A 241 2.52 22.21 -10.76
C ASP A 241 2.77 20.93 -9.93
N VAL A 242 3.29 19.90 -10.59
CA VAL A 242 3.59 18.60 -10.01
C VAL A 242 4.58 18.71 -8.84
N LYS A 243 5.50 19.69 -8.87
CA LYS A 243 6.49 19.87 -7.80
C LYS A 243 5.84 20.37 -6.52
N GLU A 244 4.85 21.25 -6.65
CA GLU A 244 4.10 21.85 -5.55
C GLU A 244 2.90 20.99 -5.10
N ARG A 245 2.42 20.10 -5.97
CA ARG A 245 1.35 19.15 -5.62
C ARG A 245 1.85 18.21 -4.53
N TRP A 246 1.06 18.07 -3.47
CA TRP A 246 1.41 17.18 -2.36
C TRP A 246 1.40 15.72 -2.80
N ASP A 247 2.31 14.91 -2.28
CA ASP A 247 2.25 13.45 -2.42
C ASP A 247 1.30 12.81 -1.39
N ALA A 248 1.13 11.48 -1.49
CA ALA A 248 0.26 10.74 -0.58
C ALA A 248 0.72 10.81 0.88
N SER A 249 2.04 10.90 1.15
CA SER A 249 2.60 11.00 2.50
C SER A 249 2.31 12.38 3.11
N GLU A 250 2.51 13.44 2.34
CA GLU A 250 2.17 14.81 2.73
C GLU A 250 0.67 14.94 3.03
N LEU A 251 -0.19 14.40 2.14
CA LEU A 251 -1.65 14.43 2.31
C LEU A 251 -2.15 13.65 3.53
N MET A 252 -1.49 12.55 3.92
CA MET A 252 -1.85 11.81 5.14
C MET A 252 -1.75 12.66 6.42
N ASN A 253 -0.93 13.71 6.40
CA ASN A 253 -0.75 14.62 7.53
C ASN A 253 -1.68 15.84 7.50
N HIS A 254 -2.51 15.97 6.46
CA HIS A 254 -3.44 17.07 6.31
C HIS A 254 -4.56 17.02 7.38
N SER A 255 -4.95 18.18 7.92
CA SER A 255 -5.94 18.32 9.00
C SER A 255 -7.26 17.59 8.74
N PHE A 256 -7.72 17.56 7.49
CA PHE A 256 -8.93 16.85 7.07
C PHE A 256 -8.90 15.34 7.38
N VAL A 257 -7.75 14.67 7.19
CA VAL A 257 -7.64 13.20 7.24
C VAL A 257 -6.74 12.68 8.36
N ARG A 258 -5.84 13.48 8.93
CA ARG A 258 -4.80 13.02 9.89
C ARG A 258 -5.36 12.11 10.99
N ASP A 259 -6.38 12.57 11.71
CA ASP A 259 -6.97 11.81 12.81
C ASP A 259 -7.69 10.53 12.34
N SER A 260 -8.21 10.54 11.10
CA SER A 260 -8.80 9.37 10.45
C SER A 260 -7.72 8.37 10.02
N VAL A 261 -6.64 8.84 9.41
CA VAL A 261 -5.47 8.05 9.04
C VAL A 261 -4.90 7.36 10.28
N ASP A 262 -4.61 8.09 11.36
CA ASP A 262 -4.03 7.52 12.57
C ASP A 262 -4.95 6.46 13.21
N ARG A 263 -6.26 6.74 13.25
CA ARG A 263 -7.24 5.80 13.78
C ARG A 263 -7.37 4.54 12.93
N ILE A 264 -7.51 4.68 11.60
CA ILE A 264 -7.64 3.53 10.69
C ILE A 264 -6.34 2.71 10.66
N ARG A 265 -5.17 3.37 10.75
CA ARG A 265 -3.88 2.68 10.84
C ARG A 265 -3.83 1.79 12.09
N ARG A 266 -4.16 2.36 13.26
CA ARG A 266 -4.15 1.67 14.56
C ARG A 266 -5.17 0.54 14.66
N VAL A 267 -6.42 0.79 14.28
CA VAL A 267 -7.52 -0.18 14.42
C VAL A 267 -7.49 -1.21 13.28
N GLY A 268 -7.02 -0.78 12.13
CA GLY A 268 -6.92 -1.58 10.93
C GLY A 268 -8.12 -1.46 9.98
N ASN A 269 -9.20 -0.79 10.37
CA ASN A 269 -10.37 -0.50 9.55
C ASN A 269 -11.07 0.81 9.98
N SER A 270 -12.12 1.17 9.26
CA SER A 270 -13.02 2.26 9.63
C SER A 270 -14.38 1.73 10.08
N ALA A 271 -14.80 2.09 11.29
CA ALA A 271 -16.14 1.78 11.80
C ALA A 271 -17.24 2.44 10.94
N ILE A 272 -17.01 3.67 10.47
CA ILE A 272 -17.94 4.39 9.60
C ILE A 272 -18.14 3.65 8.28
N LEU A 273 -17.04 3.20 7.64
CA LEU A 273 -17.14 2.42 6.41
C LEU A 273 -17.70 1.02 6.64
N SER A 274 -17.47 0.43 7.82
CA SER A 274 -18.08 -0.85 8.20
C SER A 274 -19.60 -0.73 8.26
N ASP A 275 -20.12 0.36 8.83
CA ASP A 275 -21.55 0.62 8.89
C ASP A 275 -22.13 0.95 7.51
N LEU A 276 -21.36 1.64 6.65
CA LEU A 276 -21.71 1.87 5.25
C LEU A 276 -21.84 0.54 4.49
N ALA A 277 -20.90 -0.39 4.69
CA ALA A 277 -20.92 -1.72 4.09
C ALA A 277 -22.13 -2.54 4.54
N LYS A 278 -22.45 -2.53 5.84
CA LYS A 278 -23.65 -3.20 6.39
C LYS A 278 -24.94 -2.68 5.77
N LYS A 279 -25.08 -1.35 5.63
CA LYS A 279 -26.26 -0.73 4.99
C LYS A 279 -26.39 -1.16 3.53
N ARG A 280 -25.27 -1.29 2.82
CA ARG A 280 -25.26 -1.74 1.42
C ARG A 280 -25.71 -3.19 1.30
N MET A 281 -25.23 -4.06 2.19
CA MET A 281 -25.58 -5.49 2.21
C MET A 281 -27.04 -5.74 2.63
N SER A 282 -27.60 -4.95 3.55
CA SER A 282 -29.00 -5.10 3.98
C SER A 282 -30.04 -4.50 3.02
N GLY A 283 -29.62 -3.58 2.15
CA GLY A 283 -30.48 -2.95 1.13
C GLY A 283 -30.72 -3.81 -0.13
N GLY A 284 -29.95 -4.87 -0.33
CA GLY A 284 -30.14 -5.82 -1.44
C GLY A 284 -31.16 -6.90 -1.09
N ARG A 285 -32.45 -6.61 -1.29
CA ARG A 285 -33.47 -7.67 -1.34
C ARG A 285 -33.34 -8.40 -2.68
N ASP A 286 -32.56 -9.46 -2.69
CA ASP A 286 -32.91 -10.73 -3.34
C ASP A 286 -32.35 -11.86 -2.47
N GLU A 287 -33.22 -12.83 -2.17
CA GLU A 287 -32.97 -13.96 -1.28
C GLU A 287 -31.91 -14.91 -1.85
N GLU A 288 -30.64 -14.71 -1.50
CA GLU A 288 -29.70 -15.82 -1.41
C GLU A 288 -29.13 -15.91 0.00
N ARG A 289 -29.27 -17.11 0.54
CA ARG A 289 -29.13 -17.45 1.95
C ARG A 289 -27.80 -16.97 2.53
N VAL A 290 -27.94 -16.19 3.60
CA VAL A 290 -26.99 -16.07 4.69
C VAL A 290 -26.89 -17.45 5.35
N GLU A 291 -26.01 -18.31 4.84
CA GLU A 291 -25.52 -19.48 5.55
C GLU A 291 -24.00 -19.57 5.34
N SER A 292 -23.28 -19.46 6.46
CA SER A 292 -21.81 -19.50 6.66
C SER A 292 -21.07 -18.17 6.39
N MET A 293 -20.37 -17.55 7.34
CA MET A 293 -19.95 -17.98 8.68
C MET A 293 -19.69 -16.76 9.57
N ASN A 294 -20.16 -16.84 10.81
CA ASN A 294 -19.41 -16.33 11.95
C ASN A 294 -17.97 -16.85 11.84
N ILE A 295 -17.02 -15.98 11.54
CA ILE A 295 -15.65 -16.20 11.99
C ILE A 295 -15.41 -15.17 13.08
N ALA A 296 -15.19 -15.72 14.26
CA ALA A 296 -14.70 -15.03 15.41
C ALA A 296 -13.54 -14.09 15.03
N LEU A 297 -13.42 -12.99 15.76
CA LEU A 297 -12.09 -12.48 16.08
C LEU A 297 -11.20 -13.68 16.45
N GLU A 298 -10.05 -13.78 15.79
CA GLU A 298 -9.09 -14.88 15.86
C GLU A 298 -9.53 -16.19 15.17
N THR A 299 -9.10 -16.36 13.92
CA THR A 299 -8.63 -17.67 13.48
C THR A 299 -7.41 -17.49 12.58
N VAL A 300 -6.26 -17.85 13.15
CA VAL A 300 -5.06 -18.21 12.42
C VAL A 300 -5.42 -19.36 11.49
N VAL A 301 -5.80 -19.05 10.25
CA VAL A 301 -5.78 -20.04 9.17
C VAL A 301 -4.47 -19.83 8.43
N GLY A 302 -3.50 -20.65 8.80
CA GLY A 302 -2.22 -20.75 8.11
C GLY A 302 -2.44 -21.14 6.66
N LYS A 303 -2.51 -20.14 5.77
CA LYS A 303 -1.77 -20.29 4.52
C LYS A 303 -0.30 -20.42 4.95
N ARG A 304 0.38 -21.50 4.54
CA ARG A 304 1.85 -21.50 4.57
C ARG A 304 2.27 -20.28 3.76
N GLU A 305 2.54 -19.17 4.43
CA GLU A 305 3.38 -18.12 3.87
C GLU A 305 4.70 -18.85 3.59
N GLU A 306 5.01 -19.05 2.31
CA GLU A 306 6.33 -19.55 1.93
C GLU A 306 7.34 -18.60 2.55
N THR A 307 8.10 -19.11 3.52
CA THR A 307 9.16 -18.39 4.19
C THR A 307 10.25 -18.14 3.16
N MET A 308 10.30 -16.94 2.61
CA MET A 308 11.39 -16.48 1.77
C MET A 308 12.53 -16.01 2.67
N ARG A 309 13.40 -16.97 3.02
CA ARG A 309 14.62 -16.70 3.76
C ARG A 309 15.75 -16.39 2.78
N VAL A 310 16.33 -15.21 2.90
CA VAL A 310 17.49 -14.78 2.12
C VAL A 310 18.67 -14.58 3.05
N SER A 311 19.79 -15.23 2.73
CA SER A 311 21.06 -15.01 3.41
C SER A 311 21.95 -14.15 2.55
N ILE A 312 22.42 -13.01 3.08
CA ILE A 312 23.37 -12.12 2.43
C ILE A 312 24.77 -12.40 2.98
N SER A 313 25.73 -12.56 2.07
CA SER A 313 27.16 -12.65 2.43
C SER A 313 28.01 -11.51 1.90
N ASP A 314 27.48 -10.72 0.96
CA ASP A 314 28.11 -9.51 0.41
C ASP A 314 27.06 -8.40 0.32
N TRP A 315 27.40 -7.19 0.75
CA TRP A 315 26.51 -6.04 0.66
C TRP A 315 26.02 -5.75 -0.77
N ARG A 316 26.76 -6.15 -1.81
CA ARG A 316 26.31 -6.01 -3.21
C ARG A 316 25.01 -6.76 -3.50
N GLU A 317 24.74 -7.84 -2.76
CA GLU A 317 23.50 -8.61 -2.86
C GLU A 317 22.31 -7.83 -2.26
N TRP A 318 22.56 -6.89 -1.34
CA TRP A 318 21.53 -6.10 -0.65
C TRP A 318 20.56 -5.46 -1.63
N LYS A 319 21.01 -4.88 -2.74
CA LYS A 319 20.14 -4.23 -3.74
C LYS A 319 19.24 -5.22 -4.50
N ASN A 320 19.68 -6.46 -4.62
CA ASN A 320 18.97 -7.50 -5.37
C ASN A 320 18.06 -8.35 -4.48
N VAL A 321 18.13 -8.17 -3.16
CA VAL A 321 17.19 -8.83 -2.24
C VAL A 321 15.79 -8.28 -2.49
N ASP A 322 14.90 -9.22 -2.77
CA ASP A 322 13.50 -8.97 -3.04
C ASP A 322 12.80 -8.33 -1.83
N CYS A 323 11.85 -7.42 -2.07
CA CYS A 323 11.11 -6.73 -1.00
C CYS A 323 10.15 -7.67 -0.23
N SER A 324 9.84 -8.84 -0.79
CA SER A 324 8.99 -9.88 -0.20
C SER A 324 9.71 -10.79 0.79
N VAL A 325 11.03 -10.63 0.98
CA VAL A 325 11.81 -11.41 1.96
C VAL A 325 11.15 -11.38 3.34
N THR A 326 10.89 -12.56 3.89
CA THR A 326 10.27 -12.71 5.22
C THR A 326 11.33 -12.86 6.30
N GLU A 327 12.48 -13.45 5.96
CA GLU A 327 13.62 -13.61 6.87
C GLU A 327 14.88 -13.16 6.16
N LEU A 328 15.48 -12.07 6.64
CA LEU A 328 16.73 -11.56 6.12
C LEU A 328 17.84 -11.87 7.11
N VAL A 329 18.81 -12.66 6.67
CA VAL A 329 19.94 -13.10 7.50
C VAL A 329 21.23 -12.58 6.90
N ILE A 330 22.04 -11.87 7.68
CA ILE A 330 23.37 -11.44 7.26
C ILE A 330 24.38 -12.42 7.85
N ALA A 331 25.19 -13.05 6.99
CA ALA A 331 26.24 -13.95 7.44
C ALA A 331 27.31 -13.19 8.25
N ALA A 332 27.96 -13.87 9.19
CA ALA A 332 28.98 -13.26 10.03
C ALA A 332 30.17 -12.72 9.20
N LYS A 333 30.79 -11.64 9.67
CA LYS A 333 31.95 -10.96 9.06
C LYS A 333 31.66 -10.34 7.68
N CYS A 334 30.40 -10.11 7.37
CA CYS A 334 29.97 -9.56 6.08
C CYS A 334 29.60 -8.08 6.16
N CYS A 335 29.45 -7.44 4.99
CA CYS A 335 28.98 -6.06 4.85
C CYS A 335 29.82 -4.99 5.56
N ASN A 336 31.13 -5.19 5.68
CA ASN A 336 32.08 -4.25 6.27
C ASN A 336 32.70 -3.27 5.26
N GLU A 337 32.18 -3.18 4.03
CA GLU A 337 32.75 -2.35 2.97
C GLU A 337 31.78 -1.23 2.55
N GLY A 338 32.12 0.03 2.87
CA GLY A 338 31.56 1.21 2.18
C GLY A 338 30.07 1.51 2.39
N VAL A 339 29.39 0.86 3.33
CA VAL A 339 27.99 1.12 3.66
C VAL A 339 27.89 2.15 4.76
N LYS A 340 27.13 3.22 4.52
CA LYS A 340 26.87 4.28 5.50
C LYS A 340 25.52 4.19 6.18
N GLU A 341 24.57 3.51 5.55
CA GLU A 341 23.20 3.44 6.04
C GLU A 341 22.59 2.08 5.73
N VAL A 342 21.89 1.53 6.72
CA VAL A 342 21.09 0.32 6.58
C VAL A 342 19.63 0.69 6.81
N GLU A 343 18.88 0.83 5.73
CA GLU A 343 17.45 1.12 5.75
C GLU A 343 16.65 -0.10 5.31
N LEU A 344 15.78 -0.59 6.20
CA LEU A 344 14.98 -1.79 5.94
C LEU A 344 13.55 -1.50 5.47
N GLY A 345 13.11 -0.24 5.44
CA GLY A 345 11.72 0.17 5.18
C GLY A 345 11.10 -0.41 3.90
N ARG A 346 11.92 -0.78 2.91
CA ARG A 346 11.46 -1.43 1.67
C ARG A 346 10.99 -2.89 1.84
N PHE A 347 11.43 -3.59 2.88
CA PHE A 347 11.12 -5.00 3.12
C PHE A 347 9.81 -5.14 3.91
N VAL A 348 8.69 -4.83 3.27
CA VAL A 348 7.37 -4.76 3.92
C VAL A 348 6.87 -6.11 4.47
N SER A 349 7.43 -7.21 3.96
CA SER A 349 7.11 -8.57 4.39
C SER A 349 8.05 -9.12 5.47
N LEU A 350 9.08 -8.36 5.84
CA LEU A 350 10.12 -8.80 6.75
C LEU A 350 9.54 -9.07 8.14
N LYS A 351 9.75 -10.29 8.62
CA LYS A 351 9.39 -10.74 9.97
C LYS A 351 10.60 -10.89 10.86
N VAL A 352 11.71 -11.36 10.29
CA VAL A 352 12.95 -11.60 11.02
C VAL A 352 14.09 -10.89 10.33
N PHE A 353 14.78 -10.01 11.07
CA PHE A 353 16.07 -9.47 10.67
C PHE A 353 17.14 -10.03 11.59
N GLU A 354 18.05 -10.82 11.05
CA GLU A 354 19.14 -11.46 11.79
C GLU A 354 20.48 -11.04 11.19
N VAL A 355 21.40 -10.62 12.04
CA VAL A 355 22.75 -10.22 11.65
C VAL A 355 23.73 -11.09 12.43
N GLY A 356 24.58 -11.84 11.73
CA GLY A 356 25.67 -12.61 12.34
C GLY A 356 26.78 -11.70 12.88
N ASP A 357 27.72 -12.28 13.62
CA ASP A 357 28.77 -11.52 14.32
C ASP A 357 29.66 -10.69 13.38
N GLU A 358 30.24 -9.61 13.91
CA GLU A 358 31.26 -8.79 13.25
C GLU A 358 30.84 -8.15 11.90
N CYS A 359 29.58 -7.76 11.75
CA CYS A 359 29.06 -7.11 10.54
C CYS A 359 28.94 -5.58 10.66
N PHE A 360 28.84 -4.88 9.51
CA PHE A 360 28.46 -3.46 9.41
C PHE A 360 29.35 -2.45 10.16
N GLU A 361 30.67 -2.61 10.11
CA GLU A 361 31.63 -1.74 10.83
C GLU A 361 31.42 -0.22 10.58
N TYR A 362 31.18 0.19 9.34
CA TYR A 362 31.17 1.60 8.91
C TYR A 362 29.78 2.24 8.75
N VAL A 363 28.72 1.54 9.14
CA VAL A 363 27.35 2.04 9.06
C VAL A 363 27.13 3.11 10.11
N ASP A 364 26.72 4.30 9.69
CA ASP A 364 26.43 5.40 10.60
C ASP A 364 24.97 5.35 11.06
N GLU A 365 24.02 5.03 10.18
CA GLU A 365 22.59 4.96 10.52
C GLU A 365 21.97 3.59 10.27
N VAL A 366 21.18 3.12 11.24
CA VAL A 366 20.38 1.89 11.13
C VAL A 366 18.92 2.23 11.34
N LYS A 367 18.10 2.07 10.30
CA LYS A 367 16.70 2.50 10.25
C LYS A 367 15.75 1.32 10.04
N LEU A 368 15.13 0.90 11.15
CA LEU A 368 14.02 -0.05 11.18
C LEU A 368 12.73 0.74 11.42
N ILE A 369 12.21 1.35 10.36
CA ILE A 369 11.10 2.29 10.45
C ILE A 369 9.91 1.79 9.62
N GLY A 370 8.72 1.70 10.23
CA GLY A 370 7.46 1.40 9.54
C GLY A 370 7.29 -0.06 9.11
N LEU A 371 8.04 -0.98 9.71
CA LEU A 371 8.01 -2.40 9.36
C LEU A 371 6.85 -3.13 10.06
N SER A 372 5.67 -3.04 9.46
CA SER A 372 4.41 -3.54 10.04
C SER A 372 4.36 -5.05 10.32
N ARG A 373 5.26 -5.85 9.71
CA ARG A 373 5.35 -7.30 9.88
C ARG A 373 6.56 -7.77 10.68
N LEU A 374 7.47 -6.87 11.05
CA LEU A 374 8.70 -7.24 11.74
C LEU A 374 8.35 -7.71 13.14
N GLU A 375 8.78 -8.91 13.48
CA GLU A 375 8.49 -9.59 14.76
C GLU A 375 9.75 -9.72 15.60
N ARG A 376 10.91 -9.97 14.96
CA ARG A 376 12.17 -10.23 15.67
C ARG A 376 13.36 -9.58 14.98
N VAL A 377 14.20 -8.94 15.80
CA VAL A 377 15.49 -8.36 15.40
C VAL A 377 16.57 -8.98 16.27
N VAL A 378 17.54 -9.65 15.64
CA VAL A 378 18.68 -10.27 16.32
C VAL A 378 19.96 -9.76 15.69
N ILE A 379 20.76 -9.07 16.47
CA ILE A 379 22.07 -8.58 16.06
C ILE A 379 23.14 -9.38 16.82
N GLY A 380 24.11 -9.94 16.11
CA GLY A 380 25.23 -10.67 16.66
C GLY A 380 26.18 -9.79 17.47
N LYS A 381 27.32 -10.33 17.86
CA LYS A 381 28.38 -9.62 18.61
C LYS A 381 29.16 -8.71 17.69
N ASN A 382 29.72 -7.63 18.24
CA ASN A 382 30.65 -6.75 17.53
C ASN A 382 30.08 -6.21 16.18
N CYS A 383 28.77 -6.05 16.07
CA CYS A 383 28.10 -5.55 14.88
C CYS A 383 27.87 -4.04 14.99
N PHE A 384 27.87 -3.32 13.87
CA PHE A 384 27.62 -1.87 13.87
C PHE A 384 28.56 -1.14 14.84
N THR A 385 29.86 -1.46 14.78
CA THR A 385 30.88 -0.77 15.58
C THR A 385 32.22 -0.85 14.88
N LYS A 386 33.01 0.24 14.98
CA LYS A 386 34.45 0.27 14.64
C LYS A 386 35.32 -0.25 15.79
N GLU A 387 34.79 -0.22 17.02
CA GLU A 387 35.51 -0.53 18.26
C GLU A 387 35.26 -1.98 18.71
N LYS A 388 35.77 -2.95 17.94
CA LYS A 388 35.59 -4.38 18.24
C LYS A 388 36.12 -4.71 19.64
N ASN A 389 35.29 -5.35 20.47
CA ASN A 389 35.58 -5.71 21.86
C ASN A 389 35.92 -4.50 22.77
N SER A 390 35.50 -3.31 22.37
CA SER A 390 35.75 -2.05 23.08
C SER A 390 34.52 -1.15 22.98
N TYR A 391 34.61 0.04 23.56
CA TYR A 391 33.65 1.12 23.42
C TYR A 391 34.29 2.29 22.67
N GLY A 392 33.46 3.10 22.03
CA GLY A 392 33.88 4.32 21.35
C GLY A 392 32.80 5.37 21.44
N TRP A 393 33.04 6.53 20.83
CA TRP A 393 32.03 7.57 20.73
C TRP A 393 32.09 8.22 19.36
N ASP A 394 31.01 8.10 18.59
CA ASP A 394 30.80 8.80 17.33
C ASP A 394 29.43 9.49 17.39
N PRO A 395 29.38 10.84 17.42
CA PRO A 395 28.11 11.57 17.55
C PRO A 395 27.18 11.38 16.35
N ASN A 396 27.68 10.88 15.22
CA ASN A 396 26.89 10.75 13.99
C ASN A 396 26.23 9.37 13.84
N ARG A 397 26.46 8.44 14.78
CA ARG A 397 25.98 7.06 14.65
C ARG A 397 24.68 6.83 15.43
N HIS A 398 23.62 6.49 14.71
CA HIS A 398 22.25 6.46 15.24
C HIS A 398 21.52 5.15 14.91
N PHE A 399 20.89 4.56 15.92
CA PHE A 399 20.00 3.41 15.77
C PHE A 399 18.55 3.84 15.99
N TYR A 400 17.70 3.50 15.01
CA TYR A 400 16.27 3.82 15.02
C TYR A 400 15.43 2.57 14.84
N LEU A 401 14.57 2.29 15.82
CA LEU A 401 13.48 1.32 15.71
C LEU A 401 12.15 2.04 15.94
N LYS A 402 11.46 2.40 14.85
CA LYS A 402 10.27 3.27 14.93
C LYS A 402 9.06 2.69 14.22
N ASN A 403 7.86 2.86 14.80
CA ASN A 403 6.59 2.50 14.17
C ASN A 403 6.54 1.03 13.68
N CYS A 404 7.10 0.12 14.48
CA CYS A 404 7.17 -1.31 14.18
C CYS A 404 6.25 -2.08 15.13
N GLU A 405 4.95 -2.07 14.83
CA GLU A 405 3.89 -2.48 15.76
C GLU A 405 3.96 -3.93 16.24
N ARG A 406 4.62 -4.82 15.50
CA ARG A 406 4.67 -6.26 15.76
C ARG A 406 5.97 -6.75 16.38
N VAL A 407 6.98 -5.89 16.56
CA VAL A 407 8.27 -6.33 17.07
C VAL A 407 8.09 -6.75 18.52
N ARG A 408 8.40 -8.02 18.81
CA ARG A 408 8.33 -8.61 20.15
C ARG A 408 9.70 -8.77 20.78
N GLU A 409 10.72 -8.97 19.95
CA GLU A 409 12.06 -9.31 20.42
C GLU A 409 13.12 -8.46 19.69
N LEU A 410 13.90 -7.73 20.49
CA LEU A 410 15.11 -7.01 20.06
C LEU A 410 16.29 -7.55 20.86
N LYS A 411 17.19 -8.28 20.20
CA LYS A 411 18.41 -8.80 20.82
C LYS A 411 19.66 -8.25 20.14
N MET A 412 20.65 -7.90 20.95
CA MET A 412 21.92 -7.39 20.49
C MET A 412 23.06 -8.07 21.26
N GLY A 413 23.97 -8.70 20.55
CA GLY A 413 25.15 -9.33 21.12
C GLY A 413 26.15 -8.33 21.68
N CYS A 414 27.08 -8.82 22.50
CA CYS A 414 28.08 -7.97 23.13
C CYS A 414 28.88 -7.13 22.13
N HIS A 415 29.18 -5.90 22.53
CA HIS A 415 29.99 -4.90 21.85
C HIS A 415 29.36 -4.33 20.57
N SER A 416 28.13 -4.72 20.24
CA SER A 416 27.41 -4.14 19.11
C SER A 416 26.93 -2.73 19.41
N PHE A 417 27.01 -1.83 18.43
CA PHE A 417 26.66 -0.41 18.61
C PHE A 417 27.46 0.30 19.72
N SER A 418 28.68 -0.17 20.03
CA SER A 418 29.45 0.34 21.17
C SER A 418 29.98 1.76 21.01
N ASP A 419 29.95 2.29 19.78
CA ASP A 419 30.33 3.64 19.40
C ASP A 419 29.16 4.52 18.93
N TYR A 420 27.91 4.06 19.08
CA TYR A 420 26.72 4.82 18.73
C TYR A 420 26.36 5.86 19.80
N SER A 421 25.82 7.00 19.36
CA SER A 421 25.40 8.10 20.23
C SER A 421 23.90 8.09 20.54
N VAL A 422 23.09 7.38 19.75
CA VAL A 422 21.63 7.29 19.95
C VAL A 422 21.10 5.88 19.70
N CYS A 423 20.24 5.43 20.62
CA CYS A 423 19.37 4.28 20.49
C CYS A 423 17.93 4.75 20.74
N GLU A 424 17.16 4.94 19.68
CA GLU A 424 15.78 5.42 19.77
C GLU A 424 14.79 4.32 19.36
N ILE A 425 13.91 4.00 20.29
CA ILE A 425 12.82 3.03 20.11
C ILE A 425 11.51 3.80 20.32
N GLU A 426 10.74 3.96 19.25
CA GLU A 426 9.53 4.79 19.23
C GLU A 426 8.35 4.02 18.64
N ASN A 427 7.20 4.03 19.31
CA ASN A 427 5.97 3.40 18.80
C ASN A 427 6.14 1.91 18.45
N VAL A 428 6.66 1.14 19.41
CA VAL A 428 6.85 -0.32 19.33
C VAL A 428 6.03 -1.01 20.43
N PRO A 429 4.69 -0.98 20.37
CA PRO A 429 3.81 -1.37 21.48
C PRO A 429 3.85 -2.87 21.82
N SER A 430 4.26 -3.73 20.90
CA SER A 430 4.32 -5.19 21.13
C SER A 430 5.67 -5.67 21.66
N LEU A 431 6.60 -4.78 22.01
CA LEU A 431 7.96 -5.16 22.42
C LEU A 431 7.94 -5.83 23.79
N GLU A 432 8.27 -7.12 23.82
CA GLU A 432 8.25 -7.96 25.03
C GLU A 432 9.67 -8.13 25.61
N VAL A 433 10.69 -8.24 24.74
CA VAL A 433 12.07 -8.54 25.13
C VAL A 433 13.03 -7.55 24.47
N ILE A 434 13.85 -6.90 25.31
CA ILE A 434 15.07 -6.20 24.91
C ILE A 434 16.24 -6.86 25.62
N GLU A 435 17.16 -7.46 24.86
CA GLU A 435 18.39 -8.06 25.36
C GLU A 435 19.58 -7.34 24.73
N MET A 436 20.48 -6.80 25.55
CA MET A 436 21.70 -6.13 25.11
C MET A 436 22.88 -6.74 25.87
N GLY A 437 23.62 -7.61 25.19
CA GLY A 437 24.75 -8.35 25.73
C GLY A 437 24.41 -9.72 26.27
N GLU A 438 25.39 -10.33 26.95
CA GLU A 438 25.27 -11.64 27.59
C GLU A 438 25.40 -11.51 29.10
N LEU A 439 24.64 -12.33 29.83
CA LEU A 439 24.73 -12.41 31.29
C LEU A 439 26.16 -12.77 31.72
N ASN A 440 26.73 -12.00 32.65
CA ASN A 440 28.09 -12.16 33.20
C ASN A 440 29.26 -11.85 32.24
N ASN A 441 29.02 -11.11 31.15
CA ASN A 441 30.07 -10.64 30.26
C ASN A 441 30.03 -9.12 30.10
N TYR A 442 31.19 -8.49 29.87
CA TYR A 442 31.21 -7.08 29.50
C TYR A 442 30.61 -6.93 28.10
N SER A 443 29.67 -6.01 27.96
CA SER A 443 28.92 -5.83 26.72
C SER A 443 29.21 -4.52 26.01
N TYR A 444 29.35 -3.40 26.71
CA TYR A 444 29.59 -2.08 26.08
C TYR A 444 28.60 -1.68 24.96
N ASN A 445 27.43 -2.32 24.83
CA ASN A 445 26.42 -1.88 23.86
C ASN A 445 26.00 -0.45 24.20
N PHE A 446 25.95 0.44 23.20
CA PHE A 446 25.45 1.80 23.37
C PHE A 446 26.11 2.56 24.54
N TRP A 447 27.42 2.35 24.75
CA TRP A 447 28.12 2.80 25.97
C TRP A 447 27.98 4.30 26.27
N TYR A 448 27.99 5.14 25.24
CA TYR A 448 27.77 6.59 25.37
C TYR A 448 26.45 7.06 24.74
N ALA A 449 25.55 6.14 24.38
CA ALA A 449 24.33 6.50 23.67
C ALA A 449 23.22 6.96 24.63
N SER A 450 22.35 7.85 24.15
CA SER A 450 21.04 8.00 24.77
C SER A 450 20.17 6.79 24.42
N LEU A 451 19.53 6.19 25.42
CA LEU A 451 18.44 5.23 25.21
C LEU A 451 17.11 5.97 25.36
N GLU A 452 16.41 6.15 24.24
CA GLU A 452 15.15 6.88 24.19
C GLU A 452 14.01 5.92 23.87
N LEU A 453 13.16 5.67 24.86
CA LEU A 453 11.92 4.91 24.70
C LEU A 453 10.77 5.91 24.61
N LYS A 454 10.21 6.08 23.41
CA LYS A 454 9.13 7.05 23.15
C LYS A 454 7.83 6.33 22.81
N SER A 455 6.74 6.88 23.32
CA SER A 455 5.39 6.50 22.91
C SER A 455 4.65 7.75 22.46
N ASP A 456 3.76 7.62 21.48
CA ASP A 456 2.92 8.71 20.96
C ASP A 456 2.13 9.48 22.04
N CYS A 457 2.00 8.95 23.26
CA CYS A 457 1.34 9.62 24.37
C CYS A 457 2.06 10.90 24.87
N GLU A 458 3.37 11.08 24.63
CA GLU A 458 4.12 12.21 25.21
C GLU A 458 4.08 13.51 24.38
N ARG A 459 3.41 13.54 23.22
CA ARG A 459 3.21 14.76 22.42
C ARG A 459 1.86 15.45 22.63
N MET A 460 1.11 15.07 23.67
CA MET A 460 -0.22 15.61 24.01
C MET A 460 -0.24 16.70 25.11
N ASN A 461 0.84 17.46 25.30
CA ASN A 461 0.82 18.65 26.17
C ASN A 461 1.20 19.93 25.42
#